data_AF-A0A368Y242-F1
#
_entry.id   AF-A0A368Y242-F1
#
_cell.length_a   1.000
_cell.length_b   1.000
_cell.length_c   1.000
_cell.angle_alpha   90.00
_cell.angle_beta   90.00
_cell.angle_gamma   90.00
#
_symmetry.space_group_name_H-M   'P 1'
#
loop_
_entity.id
_entity.type
_entity.pdbx_description
1 polymer ?
#
loop_
_entity_poly.entity_id
_entity_poly.type
_entity_poly.pdbx_seq_one_letter_code
_entity_poly.pdbx_strand_id
1 'polypeptide(L)'
;MNVRDKLHELSIYVPEGAHRYRLGKGCLEWLRVDHVEGGAAMFRMPVTRDQYESMLGAGLLCTADRVVESPYVAPQAHGAVA
;
A
#
# COMPACT_ATOMS: atom_id res chain seq x y z
N MET A 1 -14.12 -6.35 3.96
CA MET A 1 -12.87 -6.93 3.42
C MET A 1 -11.72 -6.03 3.81
N ASN A 2 -10.68 -6.56 4.46
CA ASN A 2 -9.54 -5.75 4.88
C ASN A 2 -8.59 -5.48 3.67
N VAL A 3 -7.61 -4.59 3.81
CA VAL A 3 -6.67 -4.28 2.71
C VAL A 3 -5.81 -5.47 2.33
N ARG A 4 -5.40 -6.29 3.30
CA ARG A 4 -4.60 -7.50 3.07
C ARG A 4 -5.32 -8.50 2.17
N ASP A 5 -6.61 -8.73 2.39
CA ASP A 5 -7.44 -9.61 1.57
C ASP A 5 -7.47 -9.10 0.12
N LYS A 6 -7.73 -7.80 -0.07
CA LYS A 6 -7.69 -7.17 -1.39
C LYS A 6 -6.32 -7.28 -2.05
N LEU A 7 -5.23 -7.10 -1.30
CA LEU A 7 -3.87 -7.22 -1.84
C LEU A 7 -3.54 -8.67 -2.21
N HIS A 8 -4.01 -9.65 -1.43
CA HIS A 8 -3.86 -11.06 -1.77
C HIS A 8 -4.62 -11.44 -3.05
N GLU A 9 -5.84 -10.92 -3.24
CA GLU A 9 -6.60 -11.11 -4.50
C GLU A 9 -5.83 -10.57 -5.72
N LEU A 10 -5.06 -9.50 -5.54
CA LEU A 10 -4.20 -8.93 -6.56
C LEU A 10 -2.82 -9.62 -6.68
N SER A 11 -2.64 -10.77 -6.02
CA SER A 11 -1.36 -11.49 -5.96
C SER A 11 -0.20 -10.63 -5.41
N ILE A 12 -0.50 -9.68 -4.53
CA ILE A 12 0.49 -8.84 -3.85
C ILE A 12 0.79 -9.44 -2.48
N TYR A 13 2.04 -9.83 -2.28
CA TYR A 13 2.48 -10.38 -1.00
C TYR A 13 2.64 -9.28 0.06
N VAL A 14 2.09 -9.54 1.25
CA VAL A 14 2.19 -8.65 2.43
C VAL A 14 3.16 -9.27 3.43
N PRO A 15 4.34 -8.67 3.65
CA PRO A 15 5.32 -9.15 4.63
C PRO A 15 4.75 -9.19 6.04
N GLU A 16 5.20 -10.17 6.83
CA GLU A 16 4.89 -10.21 8.26
C GLU A 16 5.47 -8.98 8.97
N GLY A 17 4.69 -8.36 9.84
CA GLY A 17 5.07 -7.11 10.53
C GLY A 17 4.93 -5.84 9.69
N ALA A 18 4.45 -5.93 8.44
CA ALA A 18 4.08 -4.76 7.66
C ALA A 18 2.90 -4.03 8.31
N HIS A 19 3.09 -2.74 8.58
CA HIS A 19 2.07 -1.88 9.19
C HIS A 19 1.63 -0.75 8.29
N ARG A 20 2.43 -0.34 7.30
CA ARG A 20 2.02 0.64 6.29
C ARG A 20 2.67 0.30 4.96
N TYR A 21 2.17 0.88 3.87
CA TYR A 21 2.90 0.84 2.60
C TYR A 21 2.77 2.15 1.83
N ARG A 22 3.77 2.40 0.97
CA ARG A 22 3.78 3.51 0.02
C ARG A 22 4.25 3.04 -1.34
N LEU A 23 3.89 3.78 -2.39
CA LEU A 23 4.39 3.53 -3.73
C LEU A 23 5.65 4.37 -3.99
N GLY A 24 6.72 3.76 -4.50
CA GLY A 24 7.95 4.45 -4.86
C GLY A 24 8.57 3.87 -6.13
N LYS A 25 8.80 4.71 -7.16
CA LYS A 25 9.49 4.35 -8.42
C LYS A 25 9.17 2.95 -8.96
N GLY A 26 7.88 2.62 -9.13
CA GLY A 26 7.44 1.31 -9.65
C GLY A 26 7.52 0.15 -8.65
N CYS A 27 7.68 0.44 -7.37
CA CYS A 27 7.71 -0.54 -6.30
C CYS A 27 6.71 -0.20 -5.20
N LEU A 28 6.28 -1.23 -4.48
CA LEU A 28 5.59 -1.09 -3.21
C LEU A 28 6.61 -1.23 -2.09
N GLU A 29 6.67 -0.24 -1.22
CA GLU A 29 7.55 -0.21 -0.05
C GLU A 29 6.71 -0.45 1.20
N TRP A 30 7.05 -1.52 1.91
CA TRP A 30 6.41 -1.90 3.17
C TRP A 30 7.15 -1.29 4.35
N LEU A 31 6.39 -0.71 5.27
CA LEU A 31 6.90 0.04 6.40
C LEU A 31 6.42 -0.60 7.70
N ARG A 32 7.28 -0.57 8.71
CA ARG A 32 6.93 -0.97 10.08
C ARG A 32 6.12 0.12 10.78
N VAL A 33 5.57 -0.21 11.93
CA VAL A 33 4.79 0.71 12.76
C VAL A 33 5.64 1.91 13.23
N ASP A 34 6.91 1.67 13.56
CA ASP A 34 7.90 2.62 14.05
C ASP A 34 8.67 3.35 12.95
N HIS A 35 8.26 3.21 11.69
CA HIS A 35 8.94 3.86 10.57
C HIS A 35 8.88 5.39 10.70
N VAL A 36 10.06 6.01 10.57
CA VAL A 36 10.25 7.47 10.55
C VAL A 36 10.51 7.94 9.12
N GLU A 37 10.14 9.18 8.80
CA GLU A 37 10.44 9.76 7.49
C GLU A 37 11.93 9.73 7.18
N GLY A 38 12.28 9.33 5.95
CA GLY A 38 13.67 9.11 5.53
C GLY A 38 14.26 7.76 5.93
N GLY A 39 13.55 6.96 6.73
CA GLY A 39 13.95 5.59 7.08
C GLY A 39 13.92 4.64 5.89
N ALA A 40 14.64 3.53 6.01
CA ALA A 40 14.57 2.45 5.03
C ALA A 40 13.23 1.70 5.13
N ALA A 41 12.70 1.28 3.98
CA ALA A 41 11.56 0.35 3.94
C ALA A 41 12.00 -1.02 4.48
N MET A 42 11.07 -1.72 5.13
CA MET A 42 11.26 -3.08 5.61
C MET A 42 11.42 -4.07 4.45
N PHE A 43 10.62 -3.88 3.42
CA PHE A 43 10.61 -4.71 2.22
C PHE A 43 10.20 -3.85 1.03
N ARG A 44 10.82 -4.12 -0.12
CA ARG A 44 10.49 -3.44 -1.38
C ARG A 44 10.16 -4.49 -2.42
N MET A 45 8.98 -4.38 -2.99
CA MET A 45 8.49 -5.30 -4.01
C MET A 45 8.33 -4.57 -5.35
N PRO A 46 8.85 -5.08 -6.46
CA PRO A 46 8.52 -4.55 -7.78
C PRO A 46 7.03 -4.78 -8.06
N VAL A 47 6.37 -3.77 -8.61
CA VAL A 47 4.94 -3.84 -8.98
C VAL A 47 4.86 -3.84 -10.50
N THR A 48 4.19 -4.84 -11.07
CA THR A 48 3.93 -4.86 -12.51
C THR A 48 2.89 -3.82 -12.87
N ARG A 49 2.80 -3.48 -14.16
CA ARG A 49 1.78 -2.56 -14.65
C ARG A 49 0.36 -3.04 -14.30
N ASP A 50 0.07 -4.31 -14.51
CA ASP A 50 -1.26 -4.88 -14.25
C ASP A 50 -1.62 -4.83 -12.77
N GLN A 51 -0.65 -5.09 -11.88
CA GLN A 51 -0.84 -4.95 -10.44
C GLN A 51 -1.09 -3.50 -10.05
N TYR A 52 -0.36 -2.56 -10.64
CA TYR A 52 -0.57 -1.13 -10.42
C TYR A 52 -1.97 -0.69 -10.86
N GLU A 53 -2.40 -1.05 -12.07
CA GLU A 53 -3.74 -0.73 -12.59
C GLU A 53 -4.84 -1.38 -11.73
N SER A 54 -4.62 -2.61 -11.26
CA SER A 54 -5.57 -3.30 -10.37
C SER A 54 -5.66 -2.65 -9.00
N MET A 55 -4.53 -2.24 -8.41
CA MET A 55 -4.50 -1.48 -7.16
C MET A 55 -5.18 -0.12 -7.31
N LEU A 56 -5.01 0.54 -8.45
CA LEU A 56 -5.67 1.80 -8.78
C LEU A 56 -7.20 1.61 -8.79
N GLY A 57 -7.68 0.61 -9.53
CA GLY A 57 -9.10 0.29 -9.61
C GLY A 57 -9.72 -0.13 -8.26
N ALA A 58 -8.92 -0.75 -7.39
CA ALA A 58 -9.33 -1.13 -6.04
C ALA A 58 -9.28 0.03 -5.01
N GLY A 59 -8.81 1.21 -5.41
CA GLY A 59 -8.64 2.37 -4.51
C GLY A 59 -7.55 2.15 -3.46
N LEU A 60 -6.56 1.31 -3.76
CA LEU A 60 -5.45 0.94 -2.85
C LEU A 60 -4.20 1.78 -3.10
N LEU A 61 -4.16 2.55 -4.20
CA LEU A 61 -3.08 3.49 -4.44
C LEU A 61 -3.35 4.80 -3.72
N CYS A 62 -2.46 5.14 -2.81
CA CYS A 62 -2.27 6.52 -2.37
C CYS A 62 -1.20 7.16 -3.27
N THR A 63 -1.53 8.28 -3.92
CA THR A 63 -0.58 9.06 -4.73
C THR A 63 0.62 9.51 -3.90
N ALA A 64 1.71 9.87 -4.57
CA ALA A 64 3.11 9.91 -4.10
C ALA A 64 3.42 10.54 -2.72
N ASP A 65 2.49 11.26 -2.10
CA ASP A 65 2.65 11.94 -0.82
C ASP A 65 1.78 11.34 0.31
N ARG A 66 1.08 10.23 0.04
CA ARG A 66 0.16 9.59 0.99
C ARG A 66 0.58 8.15 1.28
N VAL A 67 0.67 7.81 2.56
CA VAL A 67 0.97 6.45 3.05
C VAL A 67 -0.35 5.80 3.46
N VAL A 68 -0.56 4.53 3.10
CA VAL A 68 -1.70 3.76 3.65
C VAL A 68 -1.30 3.26 5.02
N GLU A 69 -1.88 3.87 6.06
CA GLU A 69 -1.67 3.44 7.45
C GLU A 69 -2.51 2.21 7.77
N SER A 70 -1.89 1.18 8.34
CA SER A 70 -2.52 -0.09 8.70
C SER A 70 -3.15 -0.83 7.52
N PRO A 71 -2.42 -1.73 6.81
CA PRO A 71 -2.98 -2.58 5.73
C PRO A 71 -4.00 -3.62 6.26
N TYR A 72 -4.34 -3.56 7.55
CA TYR A 72 -5.40 -4.34 8.17
C TYR A 72 -6.74 -3.60 8.16
N VAL A 73 -6.75 -2.30 7.85
CA VAL A 73 -7.95 -1.46 7.79
C VAL A 73 -8.17 -1.02 6.35
N ALA A 74 -9.41 -1.14 5.86
CA ALA A 74 -9.79 -0.60 4.56
C ALA A 74 -9.46 0.91 4.52
N PRO A 75 -8.86 1.45 3.44
CA PRO A 75 -8.69 2.89 3.34
C PRO A 75 -10.11 3.46 3.36
N GLN A 76 -10.40 4.34 4.32
CA GLN A 76 -11.61 5.13 4.20
C GLN A 76 -11.43 5.95 2.93
N ALA A 77 -12.30 5.74 1.95
CA ALA A 77 -12.40 6.68 0.85
C ALA A 77 -12.66 8.03 1.51
N HIS A 78 -11.64 8.89 1.57
CA HIS A 78 -11.88 10.30 1.84
C HIS A 78 -12.84 10.71 0.74
N GLY A 79 -14.11 10.87 1.12
CA GLY A 79 -15.13 11.39 0.23
C GLY A 79 -14.52 12.58 -0.47
N ALA A 80 -14.58 12.57 -1.80
CA ALA A 80 -14.42 13.78 -2.56
C ALA A 80 -15.30 14.83 -1.87
N VAL A 81 -14.66 15.80 -1.21
CA VAL A 81 -15.35 16.96 -0.67
C VAL A 81 -15.81 17.71 -1.91
N ALA A 82 -17.10 17.60 -2.19
CA ALA A 82 -17.82 18.43 -3.14
C ALA A 82 -17.91 19.87 -2.60
#